data_AF-A0A2E0FIN0-F1
#
_entry.id   AF-A0A2E0FIN0-F1
#
_cell.length_a   1.000
_cell.length_b   1.000
_cell.length_c   1.000
_cell.angle_alpha   90.00
_cell.angle_beta   90.00
_cell.angle_gamma   90.00
#
_symmetry.space_group_name_H-M   'P 1'
#
loop_
_entity.id
_entity.type
_entity.pdbx_description
1 polymer ?
#
loop_
_entity_poly.entity_id
_entity_poly.type
_entity_poly.pdbx_seq_one_letter_code
_entity_poly.pdbx_strand_id
1 'polypeptide(L)'
;MVSDNENLWAEYLAARREQYWAARRATLGAEYDSNKQKWDGIIEREWANFSATLRAGHNISDAIKAQMGEDFFLRQLEGIEPMDYDFEKFQVAGRTLTLYTIEDFTMLSNQGIFRDVAFLLDKGRRWEKKAVALMKDYGFQHKGYHKTDDDTYLLMEAQL
;
A
#
# COMPACT_ATOMS: atom_id res chain seq x y z
N MET A 1 -25.18 15.25 -12.41
CA MET A 1 -24.86 14.32 -13.51
C MET A 1 -23.57 13.64 -13.13
N VAL A 2 -23.57 12.31 -13.02
CA VAL A 2 -22.35 11.51 -12.82
C VAL A 2 -21.49 11.72 -14.07
N SER A 3 -20.22 12.08 -13.91
CA SER A 3 -19.34 12.34 -15.06
C SER A 3 -19.05 11.04 -15.82
N ASP A 4 -18.77 11.11 -17.13
CA ASP A 4 -18.44 9.93 -17.94
C ASP A 4 -17.27 9.11 -17.35
N ASN A 5 -16.33 9.80 -16.70
CA ASN A 5 -15.21 9.16 -15.99
C ASN A 5 -15.66 8.38 -14.75
N GLU A 6 -16.68 8.83 -14.02
CA GLU A 6 -17.21 8.10 -12.87
C GLU A 6 -17.96 6.83 -13.28
N ASN A 7 -18.69 6.87 -14.40
CA ASN A 7 -19.33 5.68 -14.98
C ASN A 7 -18.26 4.67 -15.44
N LEU A 8 -17.26 5.14 -16.20
CA LEU A 8 -16.14 4.31 -16.65
C LEU A 8 -15.39 3.67 -15.46
N TRP A 9 -15.21 4.43 -14.37
CA TRP A 9 -14.56 3.94 -13.16
C TRP A 9 -15.37 2.89 -12.42
N ALA A 10 -16.68 3.09 -12.31
CA ALA A 10 -17.58 2.11 -11.70
C ALA A 10 -17.58 0.79 -12.49
N GLU A 11 -17.63 0.85 -13.82
CA GLU A 11 -17.54 -0.32 -14.70
C GLU A 11 -16.18 -1.02 -14.56
N TYR A 12 -15.09 -0.25 -14.54
CA TYR A 12 -13.75 -0.79 -14.33
C TYR A 12 -13.61 -1.51 -12.98
N LEU A 13 -14.10 -0.90 -11.89
CA LEU A 13 -14.08 -1.52 -10.57
C LEU A 13 -14.94 -2.78 -10.51
N ALA A 14 -16.10 -2.80 -11.16
CA ALA A 14 -16.96 -3.98 -11.21
C ALA A 14 -16.27 -5.15 -11.93
N ALA A 15 -15.66 -4.89 -13.09
CA ALA A 15 -14.92 -5.90 -13.84
C ALA A 15 -13.70 -6.42 -13.04
N ARG A 16 -12.97 -5.52 -12.37
CA ARG A 16 -11.85 -5.91 -11.49
C ARG A 16 -12.31 -6.74 -10.30
N ARG A 17 -13.46 -6.42 -9.71
CA ARG A 17 -14.04 -7.18 -8.60
C ARG A 17 -14.34 -8.60 -9.04
N GLU A 18 -14.99 -8.77 -10.19
CA GLU A 18 -15.34 -10.07 -10.72
C GLU A 18 -14.09 -10.93 -10.99
N GLN A 19 -13.07 -10.35 -11.63
CA GLN A 19 -11.78 -11.02 -11.86
C GLN A 19 -11.12 -11.45 -10.55
N TYR A 20 -11.10 -10.56 -9.56
CA TYR A 20 -10.50 -10.84 -8.24
C TYR A 20 -11.21 -11.99 -7.53
N TRP A 21 -12.54 -11.96 -7.51
CA TRP A 21 -13.38 -12.98 -6.92
C TRP A 21 -13.22 -14.34 -7.62
N ALA A 22 -13.20 -14.35 -8.95
CA ALA A 22 -12.98 -15.57 -9.74
C ALA A 22 -11.61 -16.19 -9.44
N ALA A 23 -10.55 -15.38 -9.40
CA ALA A 23 -9.19 -15.84 -9.08
C ALA A 23 -9.08 -16.41 -7.66
N ARG A 24 -9.72 -15.77 -6.67
CA ARG A 24 -9.73 -16.27 -5.28
C ARG A 24 -10.50 -17.58 -5.14
N ARG A 25 -11.67 -17.70 -5.76
CA ARG A 25 -12.43 -18.96 -5.78
C ARG A 25 -11.64 -20.09 -6.44
N ALA A 26 -11.00 -19.82 -7.57
CA ALA A 26 -10.15 -20.81 -8.25
C ALA A 26 -8.96 -21.26 -7.39
N THR A 27 -8.32 -20.31 -6.69
CA THR A 27 -7.19 -20.60 -5.79
C THR A 27 -7.60 -21.44 -4.58
N LEU A 28 -8.73 -21.11 -3.96
CA LEU A 28 -9.22 -21.80 -2.76
C LEU A 28 -9.81 -23.19 -3.08
N GLY A 29 -10.36 -23.37 -4.28
CA GLY A 29 -10.89 -24.66 -4.73
C GLY A 29 -11.87 -25.29 -3.73
N ALA A 30 -11.61 -26.53 -3.33
CA ALA A 30 -12.48 -27.26 -2.39
C ALA A 30 -12.57 -26.62 -0.99
N GLU A 31 -11.56 -25.85 -0.56
CA GLU A 31 -11.60 -25.15 0.72
C GLU A 31 -12.69 -24.06 0.73
N TYR A 32 -12.94 -23.43 -0.42
CA TYR A 32 -14.00 -22.45 -0.57
C TYR A 32 -15.37 -23.08 -0.27
N ASP A 33 -15.64 -24.23 -0.87
CA ASP A 33 -16.92 -24.93 -0.70
C ASP A 33 -17.13 -25.45 0.73
N SER A 34 -16.03 -25.80 1.42
CA SER A 34 -16.09 -26.27 2.81
C SER A 34 -16.59 -25.21 3.81
N ASN A 35 -16.37 -23.92 3.53
CA ASN A 35 -16.80 -22.82 4.40
C ASN A 35 -16.96 -21.50 3.64
N LYS A 36 -17.93 -21.46 2.72
CA LYS A 36 -18.18 -20.30 1.85
C LYS A 36 -18.32 -18.99 2.60
N GLN A 37 -19.10 -18.96 3.67
CA GLN A 37 -19.40 -17.72 4.40
C GLN A 37 -18.13 -17.09 5.01
N LYS A 38 -17.23 -17.91 5.57
CA LYS A 38 -15.94 -17.42 6.08
C LYS A 38 -15.10 -16.85 4.95
N TRP A 39 -14.99 -17.58 3.84
CA TRP A 39 -14.14 -17.17 2.72
C TRP A 39 -14.69 -15.96 1.98
N ASP A 40 -16.00 -15.83 1.80
CA ASP A 40 -16.64 -14.65 1.23
C ASP A 40 -16.31 -13.40 2.07
N GLY A 41 -16.36 -13.51 3.41
CA GLY A 41 -15.97 -12.41 4.30
C GLY A 41 -14.49 -12.03 4.21
N ILE A 42 -13.61 -13.01 4.01
CA ILE A 42 -12.17 -12.78 3.81
C ILE A 42 -11.93 -12.10 2.45
N ILE A 43 -12.50 -12.64 1.37
CA ILE A 43 -12.34 -12.11 0.01
C ILE A 43 -12.91 -10.69 -0.09
N GLU A 44 -14.04 -10.40 0.55
CA GLU A 44 -14.61 -9.04 0.55
C GLU A 44 -13.70 -8.05 1.29
N ARG A 45 -13.10 -8.45 2.41
CA ARG A 45 -12.12 -7.62 3.13
C ARG A 45 -10.86 -7.39 2.32
N GLU A 46 -10.34 -8.42 1.65
CA GLU A 46 -9.21 -8.30 0.75
C GLU A 46 -9.54 -7.40 -0.46
N TRP A 47 -10.75 -7.53 -1.00
CA TRP A 47 -11.24 -6.69 -2.09
C TRP A 47 -11.33 -5.21 -1.66
N ALA A 48 -11.79 -4.92 -0.45
CA ALA A 48 -11.82 -3.55 0.07
C ALA A 48 -10.40 -2.92 0.04
N ASN A 49 -9.40 -3.64 0.54
CA ASN A 49 -8.00 -3.20 0.49
C ASN A 49 -7.49 -3.04 -0.95
N PHE A 50 -7.75 -4.02 -1.81
CA PHE A 50 -7.31 -3.98 -3.20
C PHE A 50 -7.97 -2.82 -3.98
N SER A 51 -9.25 -2.58 -3.76
CA SER A 51 -9.98 -1.48 -4.41
C SER A 51 -9.48 -0.10 -3.98
N ALA A 52 -8.97 0.04 -2.75
CA ALA A 52 -8.31 1.27 -2.31
C ALA A 52 -7.02 1.53 -3.11
N THR A 53 -6.25 0.48 -3.43
CA THR A 53 -5.05 0.62 -4.29
C THR A 53 -5.40 1.09 -5.70
N LEU A 54 -6.49 0.56 -6.26
CA LEU A 54 -7.01 1.00 -7.55
C LEU A 54 -7.42 2.48 -7.48
N ARG A 55 -8.15 2.91 -6.45
CA ARG A 55 -8.55 4.32 -6.29
C ARG A 55 -7.36 5.27 -6.16
N ALA A 56 -6.28 4.81 -5.55
CA ALA A 56 -5.03 5.56 -5.44
C ALA A 56 -4.22 5.64 -6.75
N GLY A 57 -4.73 5.10 -7.86
CA GLY A 57 -4.04 5.11 -9.14
C GLY A 57 -3.06 3.96 -9.35
N HIS A 58 -3.04 2.94 -8.48
CA HIS A 58 -2.12 1.80 -8.58
C HIS A 58 -2.80 0.57 -9.16
N ASN A 59 -2.05 -0.37 -9.75
CA ASN A 59 -2.59 -1.58 -10.39
C ASN A 59 -3.68 -1.33 -11.47
N ILE A 60 -3.64 -0.14 -12.07
CA ILE A 60 -4.48 0.26 -13.21
C ILE A 60 -3.64 0.24 -14.46
N SER A 61 -4.21 -0.21 -15.58
CA SER A 61 -3.53 -0.18 -16.87
C SER A 61 -3.28 1.25 -17.34
N ASP A 62 -2.16 1.47 -18.03
CA ASP A 62 -1.80 2.79 -18.56
C ASP A 62 -2.88 3.36 -19.50
N ALA A 63 -3.60 2.50 -20.22
CA ALA A 63 -4.74 2.89 -21.05
C ALA A 63 -5.88 3.52 -20.22
N ILE A 64 -6.23 2.92 -19.07
CA ILE A 64 -7.28 3.44 -18.19
C ILE A 64 -6.81 4.72 -17.49
N LYS A 65 -5.54 4.78 -17.07
CA LYS A 65 -4.94 6.00 -16.51
C LYS A 65 -4.99 7.16 -17.50
N ALA A 66 -4.57 6.92 -18.75
CA ALA A 66 -4.58 7.92 -19.81
C ALA A 66 -6.00 8.36 -20.18
N GLN A 67 -6.97 7.45 -20.14
CA GLN A 67 -8.37 7.74 -20.46
C GLN A 67 -9.08 8.54 -19.35
N MET A 68 -8.78 8.29 -18.08
CA MET A 68 -9.41 8.96 -16.94
C MET A 68 -8.72 10.28 -16.55
N GLY A 69 -7.42 10.42 -16.86
CA GLY A 69 -6.59 11.56 -16.47
C GLY A 69 -6.08 11.47 -15.02
N GLU A 70 -4.91 12.02 -14.75
CA GLU A 70 -4.28 11.99 -13.41
C GLU A 70 -5.12 12.71 -12.34
N ASP A 71 -5.79 13.80 -12.72
CA ASP A 71 -6.68 14.59 -11.85
C ASP A 71 -7.84 13.76 -11.28
N PHE A 72 -8.32 12.75 -12.01
CA PHE A 72 -9.39 11.89 -11.52
C PHE A 72 -8.96 11.09 -10.28
N PHE A 73 -7.75 10.53 -10.30
CA PHE A 73 -7.21 9.77 -9.18
C PHE A 73 -6.82 10.66 -8.01
N LEU A 74 -6.33 11.88 -8.29
CA LEU A 74 -6.09 12.88 -7.23
C LEU A 74 -7.39 13.23 -6.49
N ARG A 75 -8.50 13.46 -7.19
CA ARG A 75 -9.81 13.72 -6.56
C ARG A 75 -10.37 12.54 -5.78
N GLN A 76 -10.08 11.30 -6.19
CA GLN A 76 -10.45 10.11 -5.42
C GLN A 76 -9.67 10.01 -4.10
N LEU A 77 -8.51 10.66 -4.01
CA LEU A 77 -7.72 10.79 -2.79
C LEU A 77 -8.15 12.01 -1.94
N GLU A 78 -8.70 13.06 -2.56
CA GLU A 78 -9.28 14.25 -1.89
C GLU A 78 -10.53 13.87 -1.08
N GLY A 79 -10.34 13.43 0.15
CA GLY A 79 -11.40 12.96 1.05
C GLY A 79 -11.00 11.76 1.90
N ILE A 80 -9.90 11.10 1.52
CA ILE A 80 -9.12 10.28 2.45
C ILE A 80 -8.23 11.28 3.18
N GLU A 81 -8.67 11.79 4.33
CA GLU A 81 -7.71 12.44 5.24
C GLU A 81 -6.56 11.45 5.42
N PRO A 82 -5.29 11.88 5.21
CA PRO A 82 -4.17 11.10 5.69
C PRO A 82 -4.50 10.83 7.15
N MET A 83 -4.73 9.56 7.50
CA MET A 83 -4.95 9.21 8.89
C MET A 83 -3.71 9.76 9.59
N ASP A 84 -3.91 10.76 10.46
CA ASP A 84 -2.83 11.49 11.13
C ASP A 84 -2.25 10.52 12.17
N TYR A 85 -1.53 9.53 11.67
CA TYR A 85 -0.66 8.70 12.45
C TYR A 85 0.43 9.65 12.91
N ASP A 86 0.40 9.99 14.19
CA ASP A 86 1.44 10.77 14.87
C ASP A 86 2.72 9.91 14.96
N PHE A 87 3.32 9.69 13.79
CA PHE A 87 4.55 8.92 13.66
C PHE A 87 5.68 9.71 14.28
N GLU A 88 6.50 9.01 15.05
CA GLU A 88 7.68 9.60 15.64
C GLU A 88 8.64 10.11 14.56
N LYS A 89 9.27 11.27 14.79
CA LYS A 89 10.17 11.92 13.83
C LYS A 89 11.50 12.23 14.47
N PHE A 90 12.57 11.99 13.72
CA PHE A 90 13.95 12.21 14.16
C PHE A 90 14.66 13.21 13.25
N GLN A 91 15.56 14.01 13.83
CA GLN A 91 16.51 14.82 13.07
C GLN A 91 17.74 13.97 12.73
N VAL A 92 17.93 13.70 11.44
CA VAL A 92 19.04 12.89 10.92
C VAL A 92 19.75 13.66 9.83
N ALA A 93 21.02 14.03 10.05
CA ALA A 93 21.83 14.79 9.10
C ALA A 93 21.14 16.07 8.57
N GLY A 94 20.39 16.76 9.43
CA GLY A 94 19.66 17.99 9.08
C GLY A 94 18.34 17.76 8.32
N ARG A 95 17.88 16.52 8.21
CA ARG A 95 16.56 16.15 7.65
C ARG A 95 15.66 15.62 8.76
N THR A 96 14.38 15.98 8.71
CA THR A 96 13.34 15.34 9.52
C THR A 96 12.94 14.03 8.83
N LEU A 97 13.19 12.89 9.47
CA LEU A 97 12.79 11.58 8.96
C LEU A 97 11.71 10.97 9.86
N THR A 98 10.70 10.39 9.26
CA THR A 98 9.63 9.66 9.94
C THR A 98 10.10 8.25 10.30
N LEU A 99 9.77 7.78 11.51
CA LEU A 99 9.95 6.40 11.93
C LEU A 99 8.71 5.57 11.59
N TYR A 100 8.92 4.48 10.86
CA TYR A 100 7.90 3.50 10.55
C TYR A 100 8.28 2.13 11.10
N THR A 101 7.31 1.39 11.62
CA THR A 101 7.47 -0.06 11.76
C THR A 101 7.36 -0.74 10.39
N ILE A 102 7.78 -2.00 10.29
CA ILE A 102 7.55 -2.81 9.10
C ILE A 102 6.05 -2.93 8.78
N GLU A 103 5.22 -3.06 9.81
CA GLU A 103 3.77 -3.14 9.69
C GLU A 103 3.19 -1.85 9.12
N ASP A 104 3.62 -0.68 9.61
CA ASP A 104 3.19 0.63 9.09
C ASP A 104 3.61 0.80 7.63
N PHE A 105 4.89 0.57 7.33
CA PHE A 105 5.40 0.65 5.97
C PHE A 105 4.61 -0.25 5.02
N THR A 106 4.40 -1.51 5.41
CA THR A 106 3.68 -2.48 4.60
C THR A 106 2.23 -2.05 4.39
N MET A 107 1.58 -1.58 5.45
CA MET A 107 0.21 -1.08 5.38
C MET A 107 0.09 0.13 4.44
N LEU A 108 0.89 1.17 4.65
CA LEU A 108 0.86 2.40 3.85
C LEU A 108 1.25 2.15 2.39
N SER A 109 2.25 1.29 2.16
CA SER A 109 2.68 0.90 0.81
C SER A 109 1.61 0.09 0.11
N ASN A 110 0.99 -0.87 0.81
CA ASN A 110 -0.11 -1.66 0.27
C ASN A 110 -1.36 -0.83 0.02
N GLN A 111 -1.57 0.28 0.75
CA GLN A 111 -2.65 1.24 0.49
C GLN A 111 -2.30 2.24 -0.62
N GLY A 112 -1.04 2.27 -1.08
CA GLY A 112 -0.56 3.20 -2.10
C GLY A 112 -0.43 4.65 -1.62
N ILE A 113 -0.42 4.85 -0.29
CA ILE A 113 -0.35 6.17 0.34
C ILE A 113 1.01 6.45 0.98
N PHE A 114 1.98 5.53 0.89
CA PHE A 114 3.35 5.77 1.29
C PHE A 114 4.05 6.72 0.31
N ARG A 115 4.60 7.83 0.81
CA ARG A 115 5.20 8.90 -0.02
C ARG A 115 6.64 9.25 0.34
N ASP A 116 7.17 8.76 1.47
CA ASP A 116 8.50 9.13 1.93
C ASP A 116 9.59 8.47 1.06
N VAL A 117 10.53 9.29 0.56
CA VAL A 117 11.69 8.83 -0.21
C VAL A 117 12.90 8.50 0.66
N ALA A 118 12.87 8.94 1.92
CA ALA A 118 13.85 8.62 2.95
C ALA A 118 13.15 8.56 4.30
N PHE A 119 13.40 7.51 5.08
CA PHE A 119 12.74 7.28 6.36
C PHE A 119 13.56 6.37 7.28
N LEU A 120 13.17 6.28 8.54
CA LEU A 120 13.70 5.32 9.50
C LEU A 120 12.77 4.12 9.61
N LEU A 121 13.34 2.92 9.58
CA LEU A 121 12.60 1.68 9.76
C LEU A 121 12.96 1.03 11.10
N ASP A 122 11.96 0.84 11.93
CA ASP A 122 12.02 -0.12 13.04
C ASP A 122 11.72 -1.53 12.51
N LYS A 123 12.75 -2.38 12.56
CA LYS A 123 12.64 -3.81 12.19
C LYS A 123 12.01 -4.66 13.31
N GLY A 124 11.85 -4.10 14.51
CA GLY A 124 11.49 -4.80 15.73
C GLY A 124 12.36 -6.05 15.96
N ARG A 125 11.69 -7.17 16.25
CA ARG A 125 12.33 -8.48 16.45
C ARG A 125 12.75 -9.17 15.14
N ARG A 126 12.46 -8.59 13.97
CA ARG A 126 12.81 -9.23 12.70
C ARG A 126 14.31 -9.20 12.48
N TRP A 127 14.76 -10.20 11.73
CA TRP A 127 16.14 -10.28 11.28
C TRP A 127 16.39 -9.18 10.25
N GLU A 128 17.43 -8.37 10.47
CA GLU A 128 17.76 -7.23 9.62
C GLU A 128 17.87 -7.61 8.14
N LYS A 129 18.56 -8.72 7.83
CA LYS A 129 18.68 -9.22 6.46
C LYS A 129 17.32 -9.43 5.77
N LYS A 130 16.31 -9.90 6.51
CA LYS A 130 14.96 -10.10 5.98
C LYS A 130 14.20 -8.77 5.82
N ALA A 131 14.37 -7.85 6.76
CA ALA A 131 13.77 -6.51 6.68
C ALA A 131 14.33 -5.73 5.48
N VAL A 132 15.66 -5.75 5.29
CA VAL A 132 16.31 -5.10 4.13
C VAL A 132 15.88 -5.76 2.81
N ALA A 133 15.78 -7.08 2.76
CA ALA A 133 15.29 -7.78 1.57
C ALA A 133 13.86 -7.35 1.20
N LEU A 134 12.95 -7.31 2.18
CA LEU A 134 11.59 -6.79 1.97
C LEU A 134 11.62 -5.39 1.39
N MET A 135 12.37 -4.48 2.00
CA MET A 135 12.41 -3.07 1.58
C MET A 135 12.99 -2.90 0.16
N LYS A 136 13.93 -3.77 -0.21
CA LYS A 136 14.46 -3.84 -1.57
C LYS A 136 13.39 -4.22 -2.60
N ASP A 137 12.49 -5.13 -2.26
CA ASP A 137 11.37 -5.50 -3.15
C ASP A 137 10.42 -4.32 -3.40
N TYR A 138 10.37 -3.35 -2.47
CA TYR A 138 9.62 -2.09 -2.61
C TYR A 138 10.46 -0.93 -3.18
N GLY A 139 11.68 -1.20 -3.66
CA GLY A 139 12.54 -0.17 -4.29
C GLY A 139 13.34 0.69 -3.30
N PHE A 140 13.51 0.26 -2.05
CA PHE A 140 14.31 0.96 -1.05
C PHE A 140 15.63 0.25 -0.75
N GLN A 141 16.64 1.02 -0.40
CA GLN A 141 17.96 0.54 0.01
C GLN A 141 18.30 1.02 1.40
N HIS A 142 18.92 0.12 2.16
CA HIS A 142 19.49 0.44 3.46
C HIS A 142 20.79 1.24 3.27
N LYS A 143 20.85 2.46 3.83
CA LYS A 143 21.97 3.40 3.70
C LYS A 143 22.81 3.56 4.96
N GLY A 144 22.30 3.11 6.10
CA GLY A 144 22.99 3.23 7.37
C GLY A 144 22.03 3.09 8.53
N TYR A 145 22.49 3.50 9.70
CA TYR A 145 21.74 3.33 10.95
C TYR A 145 21.53 4.67 11.63
N HIS A 146 20.37 4.82 12.27
CA HIS A 146 20.13 5.87 13.25
C HIS A 146 20.08 5.23 14.63
N LYS A 147 20.88 5.73 15.57
CA LYS A 147 20.91 5.23 16.95
C LYS A 147 20.30 6.25 17.87
N THR A 148 19.39 5.80 18.72
CA THR A 148 18.90 6.53 19.89
C THR A 148 19.57 5.94 21.13
N ASP A 149 19.24 6.47 22.30
CA ASP A 149 19.75 5.94 23.57
C ASP A 149 19.24 4.51 23.84
N ASP A 150 18.03 4.19 23.34
CA ASP A 150 17.34 2.93 23.61
C ASP A 150 17.42 1.92 22.45
N ASP A 151 17.52 2.40 21.19
CA ASP A 151 17.32 1.56 20.01
C ASP A 151 18.19 1.93 18.80
N THR A 152 18.18 1.06 17.79
CA THR A 152 18.85 1.28 16.49
C THR A 152 17.90 1.01 15.34
N TYR A 153 17.67 2.05 14.53
CA TYR A 153 16.80 2.03 13.36
C TYR A 153 17.59 1.99 12.06
N LEU A 154 16.99 1.43 11.02
CA LEU A 154 17.58 1.37 9.68
C LEU A 154 17.21 2.61 8.90
N LEU A 155 18.20 3.31 8.34
CA LEU A 155 17.97 4.39 7.39
C LEU A 155 17.69 3.81 6.01
N MET A 156 16.49 4.04 5.50
CA MET A 156 16.05 3.61 4.19
C MET A 156 15.93 4.80 3.25
N GLU A 157 16.40 4.62 2.01
CA GLU A 157 16.25 5.61 0.93
C GLU A 157 15.77 4.92 -0.35
N ALA A 158 14.95 5.59 -1.15
CA ALA A 158 14.51 5.10 -2.44
C ALA A 158 15.72 4.86 -3.38
N GLN A 159 15.64 3.81 -4.20
CA GLN A 159 16.57 3.59 -5.31
C GLN A 159 16.12 4.47 -6.48
N LEU A 160 16.85 5.58 -6.69
CA LEU A 160 16.75 6.41 -7.89
C LEU A 160 17.48 5.77 -9.07
#